data_AF-A0A7C4D9Y1-F1
#
_entry.id   AF-A0A7C4D9Y1-F1
#
_cell.length_a   1.000
_cell.length_b   1.000
_cell.length_c   1.000
_cell.angle_alpha   90.00
_cell.angle_beta   90.00
_cell.angle_gamma   90.00
#
_symmetry.space_group_name_H-M   'P 1'
#
loop_
_entity.id
_entity.type
_entity.pdbx_description
1 polymer ?
#
loop_
_entity_poly.entity_id
_entity_poly.type
_entity_poly.pdbx_seq_one_letter_code
_entity_poly.pdbx_strand_id
1 'polypeptide(L)' 'MREIQDIAERDGLNKATVVRLLLKLGISEWRKKTALELLREGKVTFTKVAEIAKIPLGVFRPCEATQR' A
#
# COMPACT_ATOMS: atom_id res chain seq x y z
N MET A 1 -6.05 -23.19 5.10
CA MET A 1 -5.81 -21.75 5.34
C MET A 1 -5.80 -21.54 6.84
N ARG A 2 -4.64 -21.76 7.48
CA ARG A 2 -4.53 -21.78 8.95
C ARG A 2 -4.33 -20.36 9.49
N GLU A 3 -3.59 -19.55 8.77
CA GLU A 3 -3.26 -18.16 9.08
C GLU A 3 -4.51 -17.27 9.23
N ILE A 4 -5.47 -17.39 8.30
CA ILE A 4 -6.74 -16.65 8.40
C ILE A 4 -7.57 -17.10 9.60
N GLN A 5 -7.48 -18.38 9.96
CA GLN A 5 -8.18 -18.88 11.14
C GLN A 5 -7.51 -18.39 12.42
N ASP A 6 -6.19 -18.39 12.50
CA ASP A 6 -5.45 -17.88 13.65
C ASP A 6 -5.74 -16.38 13.88
N ILE A 7 -5.81 -15.58 12.81
CA ILE A 7 -6.19 -14.15 12.89
C ILE A 7 -7.67 -14.00 13.31
N ALA A 8 -8.57 -14.82 12.76
CA ALA A 8 -9.99 -14.80 13.11
C ALA A 8 -10.23 -15.10 14.60
N GLU A 9 -9.54 -16.12 15.13
CA GLU A 9 -9.61 -16.51 16.53
C GLU A 9 -9.00 -15.45 17.45
N ARG A 10 -7.82 -14.92 17.09
CA ARG A 10 -7.14 -13.85 17.83
C ARG A 10 -7.96 -12.57 17.93
N ASP A 11 -8.53 -12.12 16.80
CA ASP A 11 -9.19 -10.82 16.71
C ASP A 11 -10.72 -10.91 16.96
N GLY A 12 -11.25 -12.11 17.24
CA GLY A 12 -12.70 -12.33 17.47
C GLY A 12 -13.57 -12.07 16.23
N LEU A 13 -13.01 -12.26 15.04
CA LEU A 13 -13.66 -11.97 13.76
C LEU A 13 -14.04 -13.27 13.04
N ASN A 14 -15.08 -13.21 12.20
CA ASN A 14 -15.33 -14.32 11.28
C ASN A 14 -14.30 -14.33 10.13
N LYS A 15 -14.05 -15.52 9.57
CA LYS A 15 -13.09 -15.74 8.48
C LYS A 15 -13.32 -14.82 7.28
N ALA A 16 -14.58 -14.58 6.90
CA ALA A 16 -14.91 -13.70 5.77
C ALA A 16 -14.49 -12.25 6.00
N THR A 17 -14.58 -11.77 7.25
CA THR A 17 -14.15 -10.42 7.64
C THR A 17 -12.64 -10.30 7.58
N VAL A 18 -11.92 -11.29 8.11
CA VAL A 18 -10.45 -11.37 8.01
C VAL A 18 -10.01 -11.37 6.55
N VAL A 19 -10.63 -12.19 5.69
CA VAL A 19 -10.31 -12.23 4.26
C VAL A 19 -10.50 -10.87 3.59
N ARG A 20 -11.63 -10.19 3.85
CA ARG A 20 -11.88 -8.84 3.29
C ARG A 20 -10.84 -7.82 3.76
N LEU A 21 -10.47 -7.86 5.05
CA LEU A 21 -9.46 -6.97 5.62
C LEU A 21 -8.09 -7.22 4.97
N LEU A 22 -7.66 -8.47 4.90
CA LEU A 22 -6.40 -8.85 4.27
C LEU A 22 -6.35 -8.49 2.78
N LEU A 23 -7.45 -8.69 2.04
CA LEU A 23 -7.54 -8.25 0.65
C LEU A 23 -7.41 -6.74 0.52
N LYS A 24 -8.08 -5.96 1.37
CA LYS A 24 -7.98 -4.49 1.37
C LYS A 24 -6.53 -4.03 1.63
N LEU A 25 -5.86 -4.66 2.60
CA LEU A 25 -4.46 -4.39 2.92
C LEU A 25 -3.54 -4.79 1.77
N GLY A 26 -3.70 -6.00 1.23
CA GLY A 26 -2.90 -6.52 0.13
C GLY A 26 -3.00 -5.67 -1.14
N ILE A 27 -4.21 -5.26 -1.51
CA ILE A 27 -4.42 -4.34 -2.65
C ILE A 27 -3.75 -2.98 -2.38
N SER A 28 -3.83 -2.48 -1.15
CA SER A 28 -3.19 -1.21 -0.80
C SER A 28 -1.67 -1.28 -0.89
N GLU A 29 -1.06 -2.35 -0.39
CA GLU A 29 0.39 -2.55 -0.46
C GLU A 29 0.86 -2.81 -1.89
N TRP A 30 0.11 -3.60 -2.66
CA TRP A 30 0.38 -3.82 -4.07
C TRP A 30 0.41 -2.51 -4.86
N ARG A 31 -0.59 -1.63 -4.68
CA ARG A 31 -0.61 -0.31 -5.34
C ARG A 31 0.62 0.54 -5.03
N LYS A 32 1.08 0.57 -3.77
CA LYS A 32 2.28 1.33 -3.38
C LYS A 32 3.53 0.78 -4.05
N LYS A 33 3.74 -0.54 -4.02
CA LYS A 33 4.89 -1.20 -4.63
C LYS A 33 4.93 -0.94 -6.14
N THR A 34 3.82 -1.17 -6.83
CA THR A 34 3.73 -0.95 -8.29
C THR A 34 3.95 0.53 -8.64
N ALA A 35 3.40 1.47 -7.88
CA ALA A 35 3.63 2.89 -8.12
C ALA A 35 5.12 3.26 -8.01
N LEU A 36 5.81 2.72 -7.00
CA LEU A 36 7.25 2.93 -6.81
C LEU A 36 8.11 2.25 -7.88
N GLU A 37 7.75 1.04 -8.31
CA GLU A 37 8.43 0.33 -9.40
C GLU A 37 8.35 1.14 -10.69
N LEU A 38 7.16 1.63 -11.05
CA LEU A 38 6.97 2.47 -12.23
C LEU A 38 7.77 3.77 -12.17
N LEU A 39 7.91 4.37 -10.97
CA LEU A 39 8.74 5.56 -10.77
C LEU A 39 10.22 5.25 -11.00
N ARG A 40 10.71 4.14 -10.43
CA ARG A 40 12.11 3.70 -10.57
C ARG A 40 12.46 3.39 -12.02
N GLU A 41 11.50 2.87 -12.78
CA GLU A 41 11.64 2.63 -14.22
C GLU A 41 11.53 3.89 -15.07
N GLY A 42 11.27 5.07 -14.46
CA GLY A 42 11.09 6.34 -15.17
C GLY A 42 9.79 6.42 -15.99
N LYS A 43 8.84 5.49 -15.78
CA LYS A 43 7.60 5.40 -16.57
C LYS A 43 6.52 6.38 -16.11
N VAL A 44 6.62 6.89 -14.89
CA VAL A 44 5.62 7.78 -14.27
C VAL A 44 6.29 8.89 -13.46
N THR A 45 5.58 10.00 -13.26
CA THR A 45 6.01 11.12 -12.41
C THR A 45 5.58 10.92 -10.96
N PHE A 46 6.20 11.64 -10.02
CA PHE A 46 5.79 11.65 -8.60
C PHE A 46 4.29 11.91 -8.40
N THR A 47 3.70 12.77 -9.23
CA THR A 47 2.25 13.02 -9.21
C THR A 47 1.45 11.77 -9.49
N LYS A 48 1.87 11.05 -10.54
CA LYS A 48 1.20 9.82 -10.98
C LYS A 48 1.40 8.67 -10.00
N VAL A 49 2.51 8.64 -9.27
CA VAL A 49 2.76 7.67 -8.19
C VAL A 49 1.73 7.84 -7.07
N ALA A 50 1.49 9.08 -6.63
CA ALA A 50 0.53 9.37 -5.57
C ALA A 50 -0.90 8.98 -5.97
N GLU A 51 -1.28 9.23 -7.23
CA GLU A 51 -2.56 8.78 -7.80
C GLU A 51 -2.70 7.25 -7.77
N ILE A 52 -1.70 6.50 -8.26
CA ILE A 52 -1.72 5.03 -8.30
C ILE A 52 -1.75 4.45 -6.89
N ALA A 53 -0.94 4.98 -5.98
CA ALA A 53 -0.88 4.54 -4.59
C ALA A 53 -2.13 4.93 -3.78
N LYS A 54 -2.98 5.83 -4.31
CA LYS A 54 -4.12 6.44 -3.61
C LYS A 54 -3.73 7.09 -2.29
N ILE A 55 -2.59 7.77 -2.27
CA ILE A 55 -2.11 8.51 -1.11
C ILE A 55 -1.88 9.99 -1.47
N PRO A 56 -1.96 10.91 -0.50
CA PRO A 56 -1.68 12.32 -0.75
C PRO A 56 -0.25 12.53 -1.24
N LEU A 57 -0.07 13.45 -2.19
CA LEU A 57 1.24 13.81 -2.77
C LEU A 57 2.30 14.15 -1.73
N GLY A 58 1.90 14.75 -0.60
CA GLY A 58 2.80 15.16 0.47
C GLY A 58 3.61 14.02 1.10
N VAL A 59 3.15 12.77 0.99
CA VAL A 59 3.86 11.58 1.50
C VAL A 59 5.07 11.23 0.62
N PHE A 60 5.02 11.54 -0.67
CA PHE A 60 6.09 11.25 -1.62
C PHE A 60 7.06 12.41 -1.85
N ARG A 61 6.85 13.56 -1.20
CA ARG A 61 7.77 14.68 -1.38
C ARG A 61 9.15 14.30 -0.85
N PRO A 62 10.21 14.31 -1.68
CA PRO A 62 11.56 14.26 -1.16
C PRO A 62 11.74 15.46 -0.20
N CYS A 63 12.38 15.21 0.93
CA CYS A 63 12.70 16.28 1.87
C CYS A 63 13.65 17.25 1.16
N GLU A 64 13.19 18.46 0.86
CA GLU A 64 13.99 19.55 0.28
C GLU A 64 14.95 20.17 1.33
N ALA A 65 15.66 19.32 2.07
CA ALA A 65 16.62 19.72 3.09
C ALA A 65 18.03 19.16 2.83
N THR A 66 18.39 18.95 1.56
CA THR A 66 19.80 18.80 1.15
C THR A 66 19.99 19.32 -0.28
N GLN A 67 19.80 20.63 -0.44
CA GLN A 67 20.37 21.41 -1.53
C GLN A 67 20.76 22.80 -0.99
N ARG A 68 21.55 22.82 0.08
CA ARG A 68 22.49 23.90 0.43
C ARG A 68 23.65 23.29 1.20
#